data_AF-A0A971BNU4-F1
#
_entry.id   AF-A0A971BNU4-F1
#
_cell.length_a   1.000
_cell.length_b   1.000
_cell.length_c   1.000
_cell.angle_alpha   90.00
_cell.angle_beta   90.00
_cell.angle_gamma   90.00
#
_symmetry.space_group_name_H-M   'P 1'
#
loop_
_entity.id
_entity.type
_entity.pdbx_description
1 polymer ?
#
loop_
_entity_poly.entity_id
_entity_poly.type
_entity_poly.pdbx_seq_one_letter_code
_entity_poly.pdbx_strand_id
1 'polypeptide(L)' 'TGNIGLVIGGEGEGIHELVKKLSDKVVSIPQLGKINSLNASVATGIILYESVRQKGLR' A
#
# COMPACT_ATOMS: atom_id res chain seq x y z
N THR A 1 13.21 -13.32 0.83
CA THR A 1 11.94 -12.65 0.48
C THR A 1 11.74 -12.77 -1.02
N GLY A 2 10.60 -13.33 -1.45
CA GLY A 2 10.30 -13.57 -2.87
C GLY A 2 9.60 -12.40 -3.54
N ASN A 3 9.01 -12.64 -4.71
CA ASN A 3 8.18 -11.67 -5.41
C ASN A 3 6.94 -11.33 -4.57
N ILE A 4 6.62 -10.04 -4.44
CA ILE A 4 5.46 -9.54 -3.69
C ILE A 4 4.52 -8.88 -4.70
N GLY A 5 3.26 -9.31 -4.71
CA GLY A 5 2.19 -8.59 -5.40
C GLY A 5 1.69 -7.43 -4.53
N LEU A 6 1.59 -6.24 -5.10
CA LEU A 6 1.04 -5.07 -4.42
C LEU A 6 -0.37 -4.79 -4.94
N VAL A 7 -1.35 -4.72 -4.05
CA VAL A 7 -2.72 -4.34 -4.35
C VAL A 7 -3.01 -2.99 -3.72
N ILE A 8 -3.48 -2.04 -4.53
CA ILE A 8 -3.85 -0.69 -4.09
C ILE A 8 -5.32 -0.47 -4.37
N GLY A 9 -6.05 -0.06 -3.34
CA GLY A 9 -7.48 0.25 -3.43
C GLY A 9 -7.75 1.65 -3.98
N GLY A 10 -9.01 1.92 -4.28
CA GLY A 10 -9.44 3.26 -4.67
C GLY A 10 -9.36 4.26 -3.51
N GLU A 11 -9.23 5.54 -3.83
CA GLU A 11 -9.03 6.62 -2.84
C GLU A 11 -10.22 6.84 -1.90
N GLY A 12 -11.42 6.38 -2.27
CA GLY A 12 -12.61 6.47 -1.41
C GLY A 12 -12.85 5.19 -0.61
N GLU A 13 -13.16 4.12 -1.33
CA GLU A 13 -13.64 2.86 -0.73
C GLU A 13 -12.49 1.92 -0.32
N GLY A 14 -11.25 2.22 -0.71
CA GLY A 14 -10.10 1.37 -0.46
C GLY A 14 -10.14 0.06 -1.24
N ILE A 15 -9.59 -1.00 -0.62
CA ILE A 15 -9.56 -2.35 -1.20
C ILE A 15 -10.86 -3.08 -0.84
N HIS A 16 -11.48 -3.72 -1.84
CA HIS A 16 -12.67 -4.53 -1.65
C HIS A 16 -12.44 -5.64 -0.61
N GLU A 17 -13.43 -5.90 0.24
CA GLU A 17 -13.28 -6.78 1.42
C GLU A 17 -12.80 -8.19 1.07
N LEU A 18 -13.33 -8.77 -0.02
CA LEU A 18 -12.88 -10.07 -0.52
C LEU A 18 -11.38 -10.08 -0.87
N VAL A 19 -10.88 -9.01 -1.49
CA VAL A 19 -9.47 -8.90 -1.88
C VAL A 19 -8.58 -8.74 -0.65
N LYS A 20 -9.03 -7.99 0.37
CA LYS A 20 -8.32 -7.92 1.66
C LYS A 20 -8.23 -9.30 2.32
N LYS A 21 -9.31 -10.07 2.33
CA LYS A 21 -9.34 -11.43 2.92
C LYS A 21 -8.46 -12.43 2.20
N LEU A 22 -8.26 -12.26 0.89
CA LEU A 22 -7.38 -13.11 0.08
C LEU A 22 -5.90 -12.69 0.14
N SER A 23 -5.61 -11.53 0.71
CA SER A 23 -4.24 -11.02 0.79
C SER A 23 -3.52 -11.59 2.01
N ASP A 24 -2.25 -11.99 1.85
CA ASP A 24 -1.43 -12.51 2.96
C ASP A 24 -1.22 -11.48 4.07
N LYS A 25 -1.14 -10.20 3.68
CA LYS A 25 -0.90 -9.07 4.57
C LYS A 25 -1.69 -7.87 4.13
N VAL A 26 -2.18 -7.11 5.10
CA VAL A 26 -2.79 -5.79 4.91
C VAL A 26 -1.94 -4.77 5.66
N VAL A 27 -1.54 -3.71 4.96
CA VAL A 27 -0.72 -2.63 5.52
C VAL A 27 -1.38 -1.28 5.23
N SER A 28 -1.09 -0.29 6.05
CA SER A 28 -1.59 1.08 5.90
C SER A 28 -0.46 2.09 6.10
N ILE A 29 -0.46 3.17 5.32
CA ILE A 29 0.42 4.31 5.55
C ILE A 29 -0.20 5.15 6.68
N PRO A 30 0.49 5.38 7.80
CA PRO A 30 0.00 6.28 8.84
C PRO A 30 -0.21 7.68 8.28
N GLN A 31 -1.41 8.24 8.48
CA GLN A 31 -1.75 9.59 8.05
C GLN A 31 -1.98 10.49 9.27
N LEU A 32 -1.58 11.75 9.15
CA LEU A 32 -1.81 12.77 10.16
C LEU A 32 -2.85 13.78 9.66
N GLY A 33 -3.73 14.23 10.56
CA GLY A 33 -4.77 15.22 10.23
C GLY A 33 -6.09 14.58 9.74
N LYS A 34 -6.91 15.39 9.06
CA LYS A 34 -8.27 15.03 8.62
C LYS A 34 -8.38 14.72 7.13
N ILE A 35 -7.35 14.09 6.55
CA ILE A 35 -7.43 13.60 5.17
C ILE A 35 -8.01 12.18 5.17
N ASN A 36 -8.93 11.90 4.24
CA ASN A 36 -9.57 10.59 4.16
C ASN A 36 -8.63 9.51 3.59
N SER A 37 -7.78 9.89 2.63
CA SER A 37 -6.86 8.99 1.96
C SER A 37 -5.74 9.77 1.26
N LEU A 38 -4.67 9.06 0.90
CA LEU A 38 -3.68 9.55 -0.05
C LEU A 38 -4.14 9.22 -1.47
N ASN A 39 -3.65 10.00 -2.43
CA ASN A 39 -3.77 9.62 -3.83
C ASN A 39 -3.16 8.22 -4.06
N ALA A 40 -3.81 7.40 -4.89
CA ALA A 40 -3.40 6.01 -5.10
C ALA A 40 -1.97 5.92 -5.66
N SER A 41 -1.57 6.83 -6.54
CA SER A 41 -0.20 6.86 -7.09
C SER A 41 0.83 7.25 -6.03
N VAL A 42 0.49 8.19 -5.14
CA VAL A 42 1.35 8.60 -4.02
C VAL A 42 1.53 7.45 -3.02
N ALA A 43 0.44 6.80 -2.62
CA ALA A 43 0.50 5.64 -1.74
C ALA A 43 1.35 4.51 -2.35
N THR A 44 1.16 4.23 -3.65
CA THR A 44 1.96 3.24 -4.39
C THR A 44 3.44 3.60 -4.36
N GLY A 45 3.79 4.85 -4.66
CA GLY A 45 5.18 5.33 -4.66
C GLY A 45 5.87 5.15 -3.31
N ILE A 46 5.19 5.49 -2.21
CA ILE A 46 5.72 5.32 -0.85
C ILE A 46 6.03 3.85 -0.55
N ILE A 47 5.10 2.94 -0.87
CA ILE A 47 5.27 1.51 -0.60
C ILE A 47 6.37 0.90 -1.46
N LEU A 48 6.45 1.27 -2.75
CA LEU A 48 7.51 0.80 -3.63
C LEU A 48 8.88 1.29 -3.16
N TYR A 49 8.99 2.56 -2.77
CA TYR A 49 10.24 3.11 -2.23
C TYR A 49 10.67 2.37 -0.96
N GLU A 50 9.76 2.10 -0.04
CA GLU A 50 10.06 1.32 1.18
C GLU A 50 10.50 -0.12 0.83
N SER A 51 9.88 -0.75 -0.16
CA SER A 51 10.30 -2.08 -0.63
C SER A 51 11.73 -2.07 -1.15
N VAL A 52 12.10 -1.08 -1.95
CA VAL A 52 13.47 -0.89 -2.46
C VAL A 52 14.44 -0.64 -1.30
N ARG A 53 14.07 0.25 -0.36
CA ARG A 53 14.88 0.58 0.83
C ARG A 53 15.17 -0.67 1.68
N GLN A 54 14.17 -1.51 1.94
CA GLN A 54 14.33 -2.75 2.70
C GLN A 54 15.16 -3.80 1.96
N LYS A 55 15.13 -3.80 0.63
CA LYS A 55 15.93 -4.70 -0.21
C LYS A 55 17.39 -4.27 -0.33
N GLY A 56 17.75 -3.07 0.14
CA GLY A 56 19.11 -2.53 0.01
C GLY A 56 19.53 -2.29 -1.45
N LEU A 57 18.56 -2.24 -2.36
CA LEU A 57 18.79 -1.89 -3.77
C LEU A 57 19.13 -0.40 -3.80
N ARG A 58 20.36 -0.08 -4.18
CA ARG A 58 20.86 1.28 -4.39
C ARG A 58 20.84 1.62 -5.86
#